data_AF-A0A087BFE2-F1
#
_entry.id   AF-A0A087BFE2-F1
#
_cell.length_a   1.000
_cell.length_b   1.000
_cell.length_c   1.000
_cell.angle_alpha   90.00
_cell.angle_beta   90.00
_cell.angle_gamma   90.00
#
_symmetry.space_group_name_H-M   'P 1'
#
loop_
_entity.id
_entity.type
_entity.pdbx_description
1 polymer ?
#
loop_
_entity_poly.entity_id
_entity_poly.type
_entity_poly.pdbx_seq_one_letter_code
_entity_poly.pdbx_strand_id
1 'polypeptide(L)'
;MTPSWDTLFVCGILCNVLVCLAVRIGFAARSVSDKVLGILLPIAGFVAMGFEHCVANMFFLPMGLVAKTFGFGADAAGVAALDVSGILYNLSAATLGNILGGPDS
;
A
#
# COMPACT_ATOMS: atom_id res chain seq x y z
N MET A 1 -11.08 11.04 10.53
CA MET A 1 -10.66 11.97 9.45
C MET A 1 -10.06 11.11 8.35
N THR A 2 -10.60 11.15 7.14
CA THR A 2 -9.96 10.50 5.99
C THR A 2 -8.66 11.25 5.66
N PRO A 3 -7.55 10.55 5.39
CA PRO A 3 -6.34 11.20 4.92
C PRO A 3 -6.60 11.96 3.61
N SER A 4 -5.98 13.12 3.45
CA SER A 4 -6.08 13.96 2.25
C SER A 4 -5.56 13.23 1.02
N TRP A 5 -6.16 13.50 -0.15
CA TRP A 5 -5.77 12.93 -1.44
C TRP A 5 -4.26 13.06 -1.70
N ASP A 6 -3.70 14.25 -1.45
CA ASP A 6 -2.27 14.54 -1.66
C ASP A 6 -1.37 13.66 -0.78
N THR A 7 -1.81 13.40 0.45
CA THR A 7 -1.09 12.52 1.37
C THR A 7 -1.09 11.08 0.86
N LEU A 8 -2.25 10.58 0.43
CA LEU A 8 -2.37 9.23 -0.15
C LEU A 8 -1.53 9.09 -1.42
N PHE A 9 -1.49 10.13 -2.24
CA PHE A 9 -0.71 10.18 -3.46
C PHE A 9 0.81 10.13 -3.17
N VAL A 10 1.32 10.97 -2.27
CA VAL A 10 2.75 10.96 -1.90
C VAL A 10 3.15 9.64 -1.22
N CYS A 11 2.29 9.12 -0.33
CA CYS A 11 2.48 7.78 0.25
C CYS A 11 2.54 6.70 -0.84
N GLY A 12 1.71 6.81 -1.89
CA GLY A 12 1.76 5.92 -3.04
C GLY A 12 3.08 5.99 -3.82
N ILE A 13 3.62 7.19 -4.05
CA ILE A 13 4.93 7.36 -4.71
C ILE A 13 6.01 6.67 -3.89
N LEU A 14 6.11 6.98 -2.60
CA LEU A 14 7.14 6.43 -1.71
C LEU A 14 7.00 4.92 -1.54
N CYS A 15 5.77 4.40 -1.51
CA CYS A 15 5.50 2.97 -1.49
C CYS A 15 6.17 2.27 -2.68
N ASN A 16 5.88 2.73 -3.90
CA ASN A 16 6.36 2.01 -5.08
C ASN A 16 7.86 2.21 -5.29
N VAL A 17 8.45 3.34 -4.87
CA VAL A 17 9.91 3.52 -4.85
C VAL A 17 10.57 2.45 -3.97
N LEU A 18 10.04 2.19 -2.77
CA LEU A 18 10.58 1.16 -1.87
C LEU A 18 10.37 -0.26 -2.41
N VAL A 19 9.23 -0.54 -3.02
CA VAL A 19 8.95 -1.83 -3.68
C VAL A 19 9.93 -2.06 -4.83
N CYS A 20 10.16 -1.07 -5.68
CA CYS A 20 11.12 -1.17 -6.78
C CYS A 20 12.56 -1.29 -6.29
N LEU A 21 12.93 -0.61 -5.21
CA LEU A 21 14.23 -0.80 -4.54
C LEU A 21 14.38 -2.25 -4.03
N ALA A 22 13.34 -2.81 -3.41
CA ALA A 22 13.32 -4.21 -2.95
C ALA A 22 13.56 -5.19 -4.11
N VAL A 23 12.89 -4.96 -5.24
CA VAL A 23 13.04 -5.78 -6.44
C VAL A 23 14.45 -5.68 -7.00
N ARG A 24 15.05 -4.48 -7.09
CA ARG A 24 16.45 -4.31 -7.53
C ARG A 24 17.45 -4.99 -6.60
N ILE A 25 17.26 -4.91 -5.28
CA ILE A 25 18.08 -5.65 -4.30
C ILE A 25 17.94 -7.16 -4.52
N GLY A 26 16.73 -7.64 -4.76
CA GLY A 26 16.45 -9.04 -5.09
C GLY A 26 17.15 -9.51 -6.36
N PHE A 27 17.28 -8.67 -7.39
CA PHE A 27 18.04 -9.00 -8.60
C PHE A 27 19.56 -8.98 -8.39
N ALA A 28 20.08 -8.11 -7.52
CA ALA A 28 21.51 -8.04 -7.20
C ALA A 28 22.00 -9.17 -6.27
N ALA A 29 21.09 -9.84 -5.56
CA ALA A 29 21.40 -10.89 -4.60
C ALA A 29 21.82 -12.22 -5.27
N ARG A 30 22.86 -12.86 -4.71
CA ARG A 30 23.50 -14.07 -5.28
C ARG A 30 23.00 -15.38 -4.67
N SER A 31 22.32 -15.34 -3.53
CA SER A 31 21.72 -16.52 -2.89
C SER A 31 20.25 -16.26 -2.53
N VAL A 32 19.48 -17.33 -2.33
CA VAL A 32 18.06 -17.24 -1.91
C VAL A 32 17.94 -16.57 -0.53
N SER A 33 18.85 -16.88 0.38
CA SER A 33 18.91 -16.27 1.71
C SER A 33 19.13 -14.75 1.64
N ASP A 34 20.03 -14.29 0.75
CA ASP A 34 20.30 -12.86 0.56
C ASP A 34 19.10 -12.13 -0.06
N LYS A 35 18.38 -12.79 -0.99
CA LYS A 35 17.14 -12.25 -1.57
C LYS A 35 16.09 -12.02 -0.49
N VAL A 36 15.87 -13.03 0.36
CA VAL A 36 14.86 -12.96 1.43
C VAL A 36 15.21 -11.85 2.42
N LEU A 37 16.44 -11.80 2.92
CA LEU A 37 16.85 -10.75 3.87
C LEU A 37 16.82 -9.35 3.25
N GLY A 38 17.26 -9.21 2.00
CA GLY A 38 17.32 -7.94 1.29
C GLY A 38 15.96 -7.35 0.93
N ILE A 39 14.97 -8.21 0.64
CA ILE A 39 13.60 -7.80 0.33
C ILE A 39 12.80 -7.50 1.61
N LEU A 40 13.09 -8.20 2.72
CA LEU A 40 12.34 -8.05 3.98
C LEU A 40 12.38 -6.61 4.52
N LEU A 41 13.56 -5.98 4.50
CA LEU A 41 13.77 -4.65 5.07
C LEU A 41 12.94 -3.54 4.37
N PRO A 42 12.98 -3.38 3.03
CA PRO A 42 12.17 -2.37 2.35
C PRO A 42 10.67 -2.66 2.41
N ILE A 43 10.24 -3.95 2.42
CA ILE A 43 8.83 -4.30 2.59
C ILE A 43 8.34 -3.91 4.00
N ALA A 44 9.08 -4.29 5.04
CA ALA A 44 8.76 -3.92 6.41
C ALA A 44 8.75 -2.39 6.59
N GLY A 45 9.64 -1.67 5.91
CA GLY A 45 9.72 -0.21 5.92
C GLY A 45 8.44 0.47 5.41
N PHE A 46 7.91 0.08 4.24
CA PHE A 46 6.69 0.73 3.74
C PHE A 46 5.45 0.34 4.54
N VAL A 47 5.38 -0.90 5.05
CA VAL A 47 4.28 -1.38 5.90
C VAL A 47 4.27 -0.65 7.24
N ALA A 48 5.44 -0.48 7.88
CA ALA A 48 5.55 0.26 9.14
C ALA A 48 5.21 1.75 9.00
N MET A 49 5.51 2.34 7.84
CA MET A 49 5.16 3.73 7.54
C MET A 49 3.70 3.91 7.07
N GLY A 50 2.93 2.82 6.90
CA GLY A 50 1.53 2.89 6.48
C GLY A 50 1.37 3.45 5.06
N PHE A 51 2.32 3.14 4.17
CA PHE A 51 2.24 3.58 2.78
C PHE A 51 1.22 2.78 1.97
N GLU A 52 0.63 3.45 0.98
CA GLU A 52 -0.51 2.92 0.22
C GLU A 52 -0.02 2.26 -1.08
N HIS A 53 -0.20 0.94 -1.18
CA HIS A 53 0.05 0.18 -2.40
C HIS A 53 -1.28 -0.19 -3.05
N CYS A 54 -1.54 0.29 -4.27
CA CYS A 54 -2.82 0.15 -4.96
C CYS A 54 -3.26 -1.32 -5.03
N VAL A 55 -2.35 -2.25 -5.32
CA VAL A 55 -2.65 -3.69 -5.38
C VAL A 55 -2.96 -4.28 -4.00
N ALA A 56 -2.29 -3.80 -2.95
CA ALA A 56 -2.60 -4.25 -1.59
C ALA A 56 -3.97 -3.72 -1.15
N ASN A 57 -4.27 -2.46 -1.50
CA ASN A 57 -5.52 -1.79 -1.18
C ASN A 57 -6.72 -2.41 -1.91
N MET A 58 -6.52 -2.93 -3.13
CA MET A 58 -7.53 -3.74 -3.83
C MET A 58 -7.94 -4.99 -3.07
N PHE A 59 -7.10 -5.51 -2.16
CA PHE A 59 -7.44 -6.64 -1.31
C PHE A 59 -7.95 -6.20 0.07
N PHE A 60 -7.22 -5.32 0.75
CA PHE A 60 -7.53 -4.94 2.14
C PHE A 60 -8.82 -4.11 2.25
N LEU A 61 -9.07 -3.18 1.33
CA LEU A 61 -10.24 -2.31 1.43
C LEU A 61 -11.56 -3.05 1.16
N PRO A 62 -11.70 -3.90 0.12
CA PRO A 62 -12.90 -4.72 -0.04
C PRO A 62 -13.09 -5.72 1.08
N MET A 63 -12.01 -6.33 1.58
CA MET A 63 -12.09 -7.22 2.75
C MET A 63 -12.59 -6.48 3.99
N GLY A 64 -12.11 -5.27 4.24
CA GLY A 64 -12.60 -4.41 5.31
C GLY A 64 -14.08 -4.06 5.16
N LEU A 65 -14.55 -3.84 3.93
CA LEU A 65 -15.95 -3.52 3.65
C LEU A 65 -16.84 -4.73 3.92
N VAL A 66 -16.40 -5.91 3.49
CA VAL A 66 -17.08 -7.18 3.78
C VAL A 66 -17.15 -7.41 5.29
N ALA A 67 -16.03 -7.30 6.02
CA ALA A 67 -15.99 -7.43 7.47
C ALA A 67 -16.97 -6.46 8.17
N LYS A 68 -17.00 -5.20 7.74
CA LYS A 68 -17.96 -4.19 8.19
C LYS A 68 -19.41 -4.63 7.96
N THR A 69 -19.75 -5.15 6.78
CA THR A 69 -21.13 -5.60 6.47
C THR A 69 -21.58 -6.78 7.32
N PHE A 70 -20.65 -7.63 7.76
CA PHE A 70 -20.92 -8.75 8.66
C PHE A 70 -20.89 -8.35 10.15
N GLY A 71 -20.70 -7.07 10.48
CA GLY A 71 -20.68 -6.56 11.86
C GLY A 71 -19.34 -6.75 12.57
N PHE A 72 -18.30 -7.21 11.89
CA PHE A 72 -16.95 -7.31 12.45
C PHE A 72 -16.23 -5.97 12.36
N GLY A 73 -15.71 -5.49 13.49
CA GLY A 73 -14.92 -4.26 13.55
C GLY A 73 -15.73 -2.99 13.29
N ALA A 74 -17.04 -2.99 13.54
CA ALA A 74 -17.91 -1.82 13.33
C ALA A 74 -17.46 -0.58 14.12
N ASP A 75 -16.78 -0.77 15.26
CA ASP A 75 -16.22 0.29 16.11
C ASP A 75 -14.79 0.68 15.75
N ALA A 76 -14.20 0.10 14.69
CA ALA A 76 -12.84 0.44 14.30
C ALA A 76 -12.78 1.87 13.76
N ALA A 77 -11.73 2.59 14.17
CA ALA A 77 -11.52 3.97 13.75
C ALA A 77 -11.48 4.07 12.22
N GLY A 78 -12.27 4.98 11.64
CA GLY A 78 -12.31 5.20 10.18
C GLY A 78 -13.30 4.33 9.41
N VAL A 79 -14.03 3.40 10.05
CA VAL A 79 -15.03 2.53 9.40
C VAL A 79 -16.17 3.29 8.72
N ALA A 80 -16.50 4.48 9.21
CA ALA A 80 -17.49 5.36 8.59
C ALA A 80 -17.07 5.80 7.17
N ALA A 81 -15.77 5.96 6.93
CA ALA A 81 -15.21 6.31 5.63
C ALA A 81 -14.90 5.10 4.73
N LEU A 82 -15.14 3.88 5.24
CA LEU A 82 -14.92 2.65 4.52
C LEU A 82 -16.22 2.27 3.78
N ASP A 83 -16.45 2.97 2.69
CA ASP A 83 -17.55 2.80 1.74
C ASP A 83 -17.01 2.76 0.31
N VAL A 84 -17.86 2.45 -0.67
CA VAL A 84 -17.42 2.33 -2.07
C VAL A 84 -16.76 3.63 -2.57
N SER A 85 -17.24 4.79 -2.13
CA SER A 85 -16.65 6.09 -2.49
C SER A 85 -15.24 6.27 -1.90
N GLY A 86 -15.04 5.96 -0.62
CA GLY A 86 -13.74 6.01 0.05
C GLY A 86 -12.72 5.02 -0.53
N ILE A 87 -13.18 3.83 -0.95
CA ILE A 87 -12.33 2.86 -1.65
C ILE A 87 -11.83 3.44 -2.98
N LEU A 88 -12.74 4.00 -3.80
CA LEU A 88 -12.37 4.61 -5.07
C LEU A 88 -11.47 5.83 -4.89
N TYR A 89 -11.72 6.64 -3.86
CA TYR A 89 -10.90 7.81 -3.55
C TYR A 89 -9.47 7.40 -3.22
N ASN A 90 -9.29 6.41 -2.33
CA ASN A 90 -7.96 5.87 -2.02
C ASN A 90 -7.31 5.28 -3.27
N LEU A 91 -8.04 4.42 -4.01
CA LEU A 91 -7.49 3.74 -5.16
C LEU A 91 -7.04 4.74 -6.25
N SER A 92 -7.74 5.86 -6.42
CA SER A 92 -7.36 6.91 -7.37
C SER A 92 -6.01 7.54 -7.02
N ALA A 93 -5.81 7.93 -5.76
CA ALA A 93 -4.58 8.56 -5.29
C ALA A 93 -3.41 7.55 -5.26
N ALA A 94 -3.65 6.35 -4.71
CA ALA A 94 -2.65 5.31 -4.58
C ALA A 94 -2.18 4.81 -5.96
N THR A 95 -3.10 4.63 -6.93
CA THR A 95 -2.72 4.18 -8.27
C THR A 95 -1.87 5.22 -9.00
N LEU A 96 -2.27 6.49 -8.96
CA LEU A 96 -1.49 7.58 -9.58
C LEU A 96 -0.13 7.75 -8.91
N GLY A 97 -0.09 7.66 -7.58
CA GLY A 97 1.16 7.72 -6.81
C GLY A 97 2.08 6.54 -7.14
N ASN A 98 1.56 5.31 -7.17
CA ASN A 98 2.37 4.15 -7.50
C ASN A 98 2.89 4.20 -8.94
N ILE A 99 2.10 4.65 -9.91
CA ILE A 99 2.58 4.82 -11.30
C ILE A 99 3.80 5.75 -11.33
N LEU A 100 3.75 6.89 -10.65
CA LEU A 100 4.87 7.83 -10.60
C LEU A 100 6.06 7.37 -9.74
N GLY A 101 5.81 6.54 -8.74
CA GLY A 101 6.86 5.94 -7.92
C GLY A 101 7.58 4.76 -8.59
N GLY A 102 7.04 4.26 -9.70
CA GLY A 102 7.67 3.22 -10.51
C GLY A 102 8.84 3.81 -11.30
N PRO A 103 10.05 3.24 -11.25
CA PRO A 103 11.16 3.74 -12.04
C PRO A 103 10.97 3.38 -13.51
N ASP A 104 11.02 4.38 -14.38
CA ASP A 104 11.36 4.22 -15.79
C ASP A 104 12.85 3.83 -15.90
N SER A 105 13.24 2.60 -15.54
CA SER A 105 14.55 1.96 -15.86
C SER A 105 14.75 0.59 -15.21
#